data_AF-A9WN63-F1
#
_entry.id   AF-A9WN63-F1
#
_cell.length_a   1.000
_cell.length_b   1.000
_cell.length_c   1.000
_cell.angle_alpha   90.00
_cell.angle_beta   90.00
_cell.angle_gamma   90.00
#
_symmetry.space_group_name_H-M   'P 1'
#
loop_
_entity.id
_entity.type
_entity.pdbx_description
1 polymer ?
#
loop_
_entity_poly.entity_id
_entity_poly.type
_entity_poly.pdbx_seq_one_letter_code
_entity_poly.pdbx_strand_id
1 'polypeptide(L)'
;MSSSAATERLRRLEECGAIAGYAAVVNPEQLGYPLLAYLWLRYPSSKYEPLHDLLAKTPEVLEAHHVTGDDCFIMKVAASSMQHLERISGRIGQLGSVTTSVVYSSVLTGRELLPHVK
;
A
#
# COMPACT_ATOMS: atom_id res chain seq x y z
N MET A 1 -3.42 -35.75 -5.97
CA MET A 1 -3.83 -34.83 -7.06
C MET A 1 -2.78 -34.93 -8.15
N SER A 2 -3.14 -35.20 -9.40
CA SER A 2 -2.18 -35.20 -10.51
C SER A 2 -1.78 -33.76 -10.82
N SER A 3 -0.52 -33.55 -11.24
CA SER A 3 0.00 -32.22 -11.63
C SER A 3 -0.89 -31.51 -12.65
N SER A 4 -1.58 -32.23 -13.52
CA SER A 4 -2.50 -31.66 -14.52
C SER A 4 -3.75 -31.00 -13.92
N ALA A 5 -4.34 -31.58 -12.87
CA ALA A 5 -5.59 -31.07 -12.28
C ALA A 5 -5.35 -29.81 -11.42
N ALA A 6 -4.20 -29.73 -10.75
CA ALA A 6 -3.82 -28.57 -9.96
C ALA A 6 -3.52 -27.34 -10.86
N THR A 7 -2.78 -27.54 -11.95
CA THR A 7 -2.47 -26.49 -12.93
C THR A 7 -3.72 -25.93 -13.58
N GLU A 8 -4.67 -26.79 -13.97
CA GLU A 8 -5.95 -26.36 -14.55
C GLU A 8 -6.77 -25.51 -13.57
N ARG A 9 -6.79 -25.87 -12.28
CA ARG A 9 -7.47 -25.07 -11.25
C ARG A 9 -6.81 -23.71 -11.04
N LEU A 10 -5.48 -23.66 -11.03
CA LEU A 10 -4.73 -22.42 -10.89
C LEU A 10 -5.04 -21.46 -12.04
N ARG A 11 -5.00 -21.97 -13.28
CA ARG A 11 -5.36 -21.22 -14.49
C ARG A 11 -6.77 -20.66 -14.41
N ARG A 12 -7.76 -21.44 -13.97
CA ARG A 12 -9.14 -20.94 -13.80
C ARG A 12 -9.25 -19.84 -12.76
N LEU A 13 -8.47 -19.90 -11.67
CA LEU A 13 -8.45 -18.86 -10.65
C LEU A 13 -7.79 -17.57 -11.14
N GLU A 14 -6.78 -17.67 -12.01
CA GLU A 14 -6.20 -16.52 -12.71
C GLU A 14 -7.19 -15.93 -13.71
N GLU A 15 -7.81 -16.76 -14.55
CA GLU A 15 -8.77 -16.34 -15.58
C GLU A 15 -10.02 -15.67 -14.99
N CYS A 16 -10.50 -16.11 -13.82
CA CYS A 16 -11.61 -15.48 -13.12
C CYS A 16 -11.21 -14.30 -12.21
N GLY A 17 -9.91 -13.97 -12.14
CA GLY A 17 -9.37 -12.86 -11.35
C GLY A 17 -9.33 -13.11 -9.83
N ALA A 18 -9.63 -14.34 -9.38
CA ALA A 18 -9.47 -14.71 -7.97
C ALA A 18 -7.99 -14.72 -7.54
N ILE A 19 -7.07 -15.04 -8.46
CA ILE A 19 -5.63 -14.79 -8.32
C ILE A 19 -5.29 -13.58 -9.17
N ALA A 20 -4.95 -12.46 -8.54
CA ALA A 20 -4.55 -11.23 -9.23
C ALA A 20 -3.11 -11.28 -9.77
N GLY A 21 -2.26 -12.17 -9.22
CA GLY A 21 -0.88 -12.35 -9.64
C GLY A 21 -0.03 -13.04 -8.57
N TYR A 22 1.26 -13.16 -8.86
CA TYR A 22 2.26 -13.74 -7.96
C TYR A 22 3.32 -12.70 -7.63
N ALA A 23 3.62 -12.54 -6.34
CA ALA A 23 4.67 -11.66 -5.86
C ALA A 23 5.40 -12.30 -4.70
N ALA A 24 6.71 -12.02 -4.59
CA ALA A 24 7.46 -12.36 -3.40
C ALA A 24 7.06 -11.40 -2.27
N VAL A 25 6.86 -11.94 -1.07
CA VAL A 25 6.68 -11.14 0.14
C VAL A 25 8.07 -10.73 0.62
N VAL A 26 8.36 -9.44 0.57
CA VAL A 26 9.66 -8.88 0.94
C VAL A 26 9.60 -8.22 2.32
N ASN A 27 10.71 -8.28 3.06
CA ASN A 27 10.85 -7.54 4.31
C ASN A 27 11.46 -6.15 4.02
N PRO A 28 10.71 -5.04 4.19
CA PRO A 28 11.21 -3.69 3.92
C PRO A 28 12.43 -3.30 4.76
N GLU A 29 12.51 -3.81 5.99
CA GLU A 29 13.64 -3.52 6.89
C GLU A 29 14.96 -4.05 6.32
N GLN A 30 14.93 -5.27 5.76
CA GLN A 30 16.10 -5.89 5.09
C GLN A 30 16.48 -5.19 3.78
N LEU A 31 15.58 -4.37 3.24
CA LEU A 31 15.82 -3.52 2.07
C LEU A 31 16.28 -2.10 2.44
N GLY A 32 16.52 -1.83 3.73
CA GLY A 32 16.96 -0.52 4.21
C GLY A 32 15.82 0.46 4.50
N TYR A 33 14.58 -0.02 4.65
CA TYR A 33 13.41 0.78 5.04
C TYR A 33 12.86 0.32 6.40
N PRO A 34 13.55 0.64 7.52
CA PRO A 34 13.14 0.18 8.84
C PRO A 34 11.92 0.92 9.40
N LEU A 35 11.50 2.03 8.79
CA LEU A 35 10.36 2.82 9.28
C LEU A 35 9.13 2.58 8.42
N LEU A 36 8.01 2.31 9.07
CA LEU A 36 6.68 2.36 8.47
C LEU A 36 5.90 3.53 9.07
N ALA A 37 5.12 4.20 8.23
CA ALA A 37 4.23 5.27 8.67
C ALA A 37 2.95 5.31 7.83
N TYR A 38 1.93 5.94 8.39
CA TYR A 38 0.73 6.33 7.68
C TYR A 38 0.71 7.85 7.49
N LEU A 39 0.41 8.28 6.26
CA LEU A 39 0.14 9.67 5.92
C LEU A 39 -1.35 9.83 5.65
N TRP A 40 -1.98 10.75 6.35
CA TRP A 40 -3.37 11.14 6.17
C TRP A 40 -3.38 12.47 5.43
N LEU A 41 -3.88 12.48 4.21
CA LEU A 41 -3.90 13.66 3.35
C LEU A 41 -5.32 14.21 3.26
N ARG A 42 -5.49 15.43 3.75
CA ARG A 42 -6.65 16.26 3.45
C ARG A 42 -6.39 17.00 2.14
N TYR A 43 -6.95 16.44 1.06
CA TYR A 43 -6.75 16.96 -0.28
C TYR A 43 -7.86 17.99 -0.61
N PRO A 44 -7.52 19.24 -0.97
CA PRO A 44 -8.49 20.35 -1.07
C PRO A 44 -9.28 20.39 -2.38
N SER A 45 -9.11 19.40 -3.27
CA SER A 45 -9.61 19.42 -4.64
C SER A 45 -10.29 18.10 -4.98
N SER A 46 -11.21 18.10 -5.95
CA SER A 46 -11.79 16.88 -6.52
C SER A 46 -11.00 16.33 -7.72
N LYS A 47 -9.90 17.00 -8.10
CA LYS A 47 -9.02 16.60 -9.22
C LYS A 47 -7.80 15.88 -8.68
N TYR A 48 -7.76 14.55 -8.83
CA TYR A 48 -6.75 13.69 -8.21
C TYR A 48 -5.57 13.35 -9.12
N GLU A 49 -5.55 13.81 -10.36
CA GLU A 49 -4.45 13.58 -11.30
C GLU A 49 -3.09 14.00 -10.73
N PRO A 50 -2.94 15.18 -10.06
CA PRO A 50 -1.66 15.56 -9.45
C PRO A 50 -1.20 14.59 -8.35
N LEU A 51 -2.14 14.03 -7.59
CA LEU A 51 -1.85 13.02 -6.58
C LEU A 51 -1.38 11.72 -7.23
N HIS A 52 -2.10 11.23 -8.25
CA HIS A 52 -1.73 10.01 -8.96
C HIS A 52 -0.33 10.11 -9.58
N ASP A 53 -0.02 11.25 -10.21
CA ASP A 53 1.30 11.52 -10.81
C ASP A 53 2.42 11.55 -9.76
N LEU A 54 2.14 12.09 -8.57
CA LEU A 54 3.08 12.12 -7.46
C LEU A 54 3.31 10.70 -6.91
N LEU A 55 2.25 9.92 -6.72
CA LEU A 55 2.32 8.55 -6.21
C LEU A 55 3.08 7.63 -7.17
N ALA A 56 2.86 7.76 -8.48
CA ALA A 56 3.60 7.00 -9.49
C ALA A 56 5.13 7.24 -9.44
N LYS A 57 5.56 8.39 -8.89
CA LYS A 57 6.97 8.78 -8.74
C LYS A 57 7.50 8.61 -7.31
N THR A 58 6.69 8.08 -6.40
CA THR A 58 7.01 7.93 -4.98
C THR A 58 6.91 6.45 -4.59
N PRO A 59 7.89 5.60 -4.95
CA PRO A 59 7.88 4.16 -4.68
C PRO A 59 7.85 3.82 -3.18
N GLU A 60 8.14 4.79 -2.31
CA GLU A 60 8.04 4.68 -0.87
C GLU A 60 6.60 4.54 -0.38
N VAL A 61 5.59 4.91 -1.20
CA VAL A 61 4.17 4.68 -0.91
C VAL A 61 3.80 3.26 -1.33
N LEU A 62 3.57 2.40 -0.34
CA LEU A 62 3.25 0.98 -0.53
C LEU A 62 1.76 0.75 -0.82
N GLU A 63 0.91 1.56 -0.21
CA GLU A 63 -0.55 1.48 -0.36
C GLU A 63 -1.12 2.91 -0.30
N ALA A 64 -2.15 3.19 -1.09
CA ALA A 64 -2.87 4.46 -1.06
C ALA A 64 -4.37 4.21 -1.26
N HIS A 65 -5.18 4.71 -0.33
CA HIS A 65 -6.62 4.46 -0.30
C HIS A 65 -7.36 5.79 -0.26
N HIS A 66 -8.34 5.98 -1.15
CA HIS A 66 -9.31 7.05 -1.06
C HIS A 66 -10.41 6.63 -0.08
N VAL A 67 -10.59 7.40 0.99
CA VAL A 67 -11.47 7.04 2.09
C VAL A 67 -12.52 8.11 2.33
N THR A 68 -13.63 7.71 2.95
CA THR A 68 -14.63 8.65 3.46
C THR A 68 -14.15 9.27 4.77
N GLY A 69 -14.32 10.59 4.94
CA GLY A 69 -13.89 11.33 6.13
C GLY A 69 -13.24 12.67 5.76
N ASP A 70 -12.77 13.39 6.78
CA ASP A 70 -12.12 14.70 6.61
C ASP A 70 -10.74 14.59 5.94
N ASP A 71 -10.08 13.44 6.11
CA ASP A 71 -8.84 13.10 5.41
C ASP A 71 -9.21 12.19 4.25
N CYS A 72 -9.12 12.70 3.03
CA CYS A 72 -9.64 12.03 1.85
C CYS A 72 -8.75 10.86 1.41
N PHE A 73 -7.46 10.86 1.78
CA PHE A 73 -6.54 9.79 1.41
C PHE A 73 -5.70 9.30 2.60
N ILE A 74 -5.52 7.98 2.68
CA ILE A 74 -4.61 7.33 3.62
C ILE A 74 -3.54 6.60 2.81
N MET A 75 -2.27 6.85 3.13
CA MET A 75 -1.13 6.22 2.47
C MET A 75 -0.27 5.49 3.48
N LYS A 76 0.09 4.24 3.20
CA LYS A 76 1.10 3.49 3.94
C LYS A 76 2.44 3.72 3.25
N VAL A 77 3.43 4.19 4.01
CA VAL A 77 4.76 4.51 3.47
C VAL A 77 5.85 3.77 4.22
N ALA A 78 6.93 3.43 3.51
CA ALA A 78 8.15 2.90 4.06
C ALA A 78 9.30 3.90 3.87
N ALA A 79 10.08 4.15 4.91
CA ALA A 79 11.16 5.13 4.90
C ALA A 79 12.46 4.54 5.48
N SER A 80 13.59 5.03 4.95
CA SER A 80 14.92 4.61 5.40
C SER A 80 15.39 5.32 6.68
N SER A 81 14.82 6.49 6.99
CA SER A 81 15.09 7.27 8.20
C SER A 81 13.97 8.28 8.46
N MET A 82 13.99 8.94 9.63
CA MET A 82 13.05 10.02 9.94
C MET A 82 13.17 11.20 8.95
N GLN A 83 14.40 11.55 8.54
CA GLN A 83 14.61 12.60 7.53
C GLN A 83 14.09 12.18 6.15
N HIS A 84 14.16 10.90 5.82
CA HIS A 84 13.54 10.40 4.61
C HIS A 84 12.01 10.47 4.70
N LEU A 85 11.43 10.07 5.83
CA LEU A 85 9.99 10.20 6.08
C LEU A 85 9.52 11.65 5.97
N GLU A 86 10.26 12.61 6.55
CA GLU A 86 9.97 14.03 6.42
C GLU A 86 9.95 14.49 4.96
N ARG A 87 10.91 14.05 4.13
CA ARG A 87 10.92 14.36 2.69
C ARG A 87 9.73 13.75 1.96
N ILE A 88 9.34 12.52 2.27
CA ILE A 88 8.14 11.89 1.69
C ILE A 88 6.90 12.69 2.09
N SER A 89 6.71 12.93 3.39
CA SER A 89 5.58 13.70 3.95
C SER A 89 5.52 15.12 3.37
N GLY A 90 6.66 15.79 3.22
CA GLY A 90 6.75 17.13 2.66
C GLY A 90 6.38 17.19 1.18
N ARG A 91 6.77 16.18 0.38
CA ARG A 91 6.33 16.04 -1.02
C ARG A 91 4.81 15.92 -1.12
N ILE A 92 4.22 15.01 -0.32
CA ILE A 92 2.76 14.85 -0.25
C ILE A 92 2.08 16.12 0.25
N GLY A 93 2.69 16.81 1.23
CA GLY A 93 2.19 18.04 1.83
C GLY A 93 2.06 19.23 0.86
N GLN A 94 2.71 19.17 -0.31
CA GLN A 94 2.50 20.17 -1.36
C GLN A 94 1.09 20.12 -1.95
N LEU A 95 0.39 19.00 -1.79
CA LEU A 95 -0.94 18.76 -2.32
C LEU A 95 -2.06 19.09 -1.32
N GLY A 96 -1.74 19.20 -0.03
CA GLY A 96 -2.74 19.40 1.02
C GLY A 96 -2.16 19.22 2.41
N SER A 97 -3.00 19.33 3.44
CA SER A 97 -2.56 19.13 4.82
C SER A 97 -2.31 17.64 5.08
N VAL A 98 -1.18 17.32 5.73
CA VAL A 98 -0.76 15.95 6.01
C VAL A 98 -0.61 15.74 7.52
N THR A 99 -1.24 14.69 8.02
CA THR A 99 -0.96 14.14 9.36
C THR A 99 -0.15 12.86 9.23
N THR A 100 0.94 12.76 9.98
CA THR A 100 1.87 11.61 9.93
C THR A 100 1.77 10.79 11.21
N SER A 101 1.54 9.49 11.07
CA SER A 101 1.51 8.51 12.17
C SER A 101 2.59 7.46 11.96
N VAL A 102 3.63 7.46 12.79
CA VAL A 102 4.70 6.45 12.72
C VAL A 102 4.23 5.14 13.36
N VAL A 103 4.48 4.02 12.68
CA VAL A 103 4.12 2.69 13.18
C VAL A 103 5.20 2.22 14.15
N TYR A 104 4.82 2.02 15.42
CA TYR A 104 5.72 1.44 16.43
C TYR A 104 5.89 -0.07 16.27
N SER A 105 4.79 -0.78 16.00
CA SER A 105 4.78 -2.24 15.83
C SER A 105 3.53 -2.68 15.08
N SER A 106 3.64 -3.79 14.35
CA SER A 106 2.51 -4.42 13.65
C SER A 106 2.21 -5.77 14.29
N VAL A 107 1.06 -5.89 14.96
CA VAL A 107 0.59 -7.18 15.53
C VAL A 107 0.06 -8.14 14.46
N LEU A 108 -0.35 -7.60 13.31
CA LEU A 108 -0.81 -8.35 12.14
C LEU A 108 -0.44 -7.54 10.89
N THR A 109 0.47 -8.07 10.07
CA THR A 109 0.96 -7.38 8.85
C THR A 109 0.11 -7.69 7.61
N GLY A 110 -0.56 -8.84 7.60
CA GLY A 110 -1.46 -9.27 6.53
C GLY A 110 -2.16 -10.57 6.91
N ARG A 111 -3.40 -10.74 6.44
CA ARG A 111 -4.17 -11.98 6.55
C ARG A 111 -4.77 -12.29 5.20
N GLU A 112 -4.53 -13.49 4.70
CA GLU A 112 -5.16 -13.96 3.47
C GLU A 112 -6.66 -14.14 3.69
N LEU A 113 -7.46 -13.64 2.74
CA LEU A 113 -8.89 -13.89 2.72
C LEU A 113 -9.13 -15.23 2.03
N LEU A 114 -9.45 -16.24 2.83
CA LEU A 114 -9.89 -17.54 2.31
C LEU A 114 -11.39 -17.48 1.99
N PRO A 115 -11.84 -18.14 0.92
CA PRO A 115 -13.27 -18.24 0.63
C PRO A 115 -13.99 -18.89 1.82
N HIS A 116 -15.21 -18.42 2.11
CA HIS A 116 -16.07 -19.09 3.09
C HIS A 116 -16.36 -20.52 2.61
N VAL A 117 -15.82 -21.52 3.32
CA VAL A 117 -16.18 -22.92 3.13
C VAL A 117 -17.59 -23.08 3.73
N LYS A 118 -18.57 -23.36 2.87
CA LYS A 118 -19.86 -23.91 3.33
C LYS A 118 -19.71 -25.40 3.62
#